data_AF-A0A0S8C5B3-F1
#
_entry.id   AF-A0A0S8C5B3-F1
#
_cell.length_a   1.000
_cell.length_b   1.000
_cell.length_c   1.000
_cell.angle_alpha   90.00
_cell.angle_beta   90.00
_cell.angle_gamma   90.00
#
_symmetry.space_group_name_H-M   'P 1'
#
loop_
_entity.id
_entity.type
_entity.pdbx_description
1 polymer ?
#
loop_
_entity_poly.entity_id
_entity_poly.type
_entity_poly.pdbx_seq_one_letter_code
_entity_poly.pdbx_strand_id
1 'polypeptide(L)'
;MDAEKIKVRVTDGGQIIDVVVLNKRPERIQVVLGEGIHNVKCELTPTRNGRAYAGTVMGREIVYERSREQVQADIDRLNPALRKPVRR
;
A
#
# COMPACT_ATOMS: atom_id res chain seq x y z
N MET A 1 12.04 14.17 -2.40
CA MET A 1 11.99 12.69 -2.36
C MET A 1 10.96 12.37 -1.30
N ASP A 2 9.70 12.46 -1.71
CA ASP A 2 8.58 12.50 -0.81
C ASP A 2 8.06 11.08 -0.67
N ALA A 3 8.18 10.52 0.52
CA ALA A 3 7.74 9.17 0.80
C ALA A 3 6.21 9.13 0.79
N GLU A 4 5.61 8.30 -0.08
CA GLU A 4 4.16 8.11 -0.11
C GLU A 4 3.69 7.51 1.22
N LYS A 5 2.73 8.15 1.89
CA LYS A 5 2.09 7.64 3.10
C LYS A 5 0.65 7.27 2.82
N ILE A 6 0.22 6.12 3.32
CA ILE A 6 -1.17 5.65 3.22
C ILE A 6 -1.72 5.35 4.62
N LYS A 7 -3.04 5.49 4.77
CA LYS A 7 -3.76 5.19 6.01
C LYS A 7 -4.26 3.76 5.99
N VAL A 8 -3.88 2.97 6.99
CA VAL A 8 -4.36 1.60 7.18
C VAL A 8 -5.10 1.48 8.50
N ARG A 9 -6.12 0.63 8.55
CA ARG A 9 -6.94 0.36 9.74
C ARG A 9 -6.48 -0.95 10.38
N VAL A 10 -6.15 -0.90 11.66
CA VAL A 10 -5.88 -2.09 12.49
C VAL A 10 -7.22 -2.74 12.86
N THR A 11 -7.41 -4.02 12.60
CA THR A 11 -8.72 -4.67 12.80
C THR A 11 -9.04 -4.96 14.26
N ASP A 12 -8.02 -5.25 15.07
CA ASP A 12 -8.14 -5.56 16.51
C ASP A 12 -8.69 -4.40 17.36
N GLY A 13 -8.57 -3.15 16.90
CA GLY A 13 -9.04 -1.98 17.65
C GLY A 13 -9.60 -0.84 16.81
N GLY A 14 -9.71 -0.99 15.49
CA GLY A 14 -10.20 0.04 14.57
C GLY A 14 -9.28 1.26 14.40
N GLN A 15 -8.12 1.28 15.06
CA GLN A 15 -7.16 2.39 14.99
C GLN A 15 -6.66 2.57 13.55
N ILE A 16 -6.66 3.80 13.08
CA ILE A 16 -6.08 4.17 11.79
C ILE A 16 -4.67 4.70 12.02
N ILE A 17 -3.71 4.16 11.27
CA ILE A 17 -2.30 4.56 11.34
C ILE A 17 -1.77 4.89 9.94
N ASP A 18 -0.82 5.82 9.89
CA ASP A 18 -0.11 6.16 8.66
C ASP A 18 1.11 5.24 8.50
N VAL A 19 1.27 4.68 7.31
CA VAL A 19 2.40 3.81 6.94
C VAL A 19 3.07 4.32 5.68
N VAL A 20 4.37 4.10 5.57
CA VAL A 20 5.15 4.52 4.39
C VAL A 20 5.11 3.43 3.34
N VAL A 21 4.79 3.78 2.10
CA VAL A 21 4.81 2.86 0.96
C VAL A 21 6.23 2.74 0.42
N LEU A 22 6.75 1.50 0.35
CA LEU A 22 8.02 1.18 -0.29
C LEU A 22 7.84 0.77 -1.75
N ASN A 23 6.80 0.00 -2.04
CA ASN A 23 6.51 -0.51 -3.37
C ASN A 23 4.99 -0.64 -3.53
N LYS A 24 4.44 -0.14 -4.64
CA LYS A 24 2.99 -0.15 -4.89
C LYS A 24 2.71 -0.90 -6.18
N ARG A 25 2.10 -2.07 -6.08
CA ARG A 25 1.61 -2.85 -7.22
C ARG A 25 0.19 -3.35 -6.97
N PRO A 26 -0.58 -3.63 -8.02
CA PRO A 26 -1.95 -4.15 -7.88
C PRO A 26 -2.00 -5.52 -7.19
N GLU A 27 -1.00 -6.39 -7.40
CA GLU A 27 -0.94 -7.68 -6.71
C GLU A 27 -0.41 -7.61 -5.28
N ARG A 28 0.37 -6.57 -4.94
CA ARG A 28 1.03 -6.45 -3.64
C ARG A 28 1.50 -5.03 -3.37
N ILE A 29 1.27 -4.55 -2.15
CA ILE A 29 1.80 -3.27 -1.67
C ILE A 29 2.76 -3.56 -0.51
N GLN A 30 4.00 -3.09 -0.62
CA GLN A 30 4.98 -3.17 0.45
C GLN A 30 4.97 -1.86 1.23
N VAL A 31 4.80 -1.96 2.55
CA VAL A 31 4.75 -0.82 3.45
C VAL A 31 5.73 -0.99 4.61
N VAL A 32 6.04 0.13 5.25
CA VAL A 32 6.84 0.20 6.46
C VAL A 32 6.07 0.92 7.55
N LEU A 33 6.03 0.28 8.72
CA LEU A 33 5.57 0.86 9.97
C LEU A 33 6.77 1.35 10.79
N GLY A 34 6.69 2.56 11.35
CA GLY A 34 7.73 3.13 12.21
C GLY A 34 8.78 3.97 11.48
N GLU A 35 9.58 4.70 12.25
CA GLU A 35 10.61 5.60 11.76
C GLU A 35 12.00 5.16 12.27
N GLY A 36 13.04 5.33 11.45
CA GLY A 36 14.42 5.01 11.82
C GLY A 36 14.75 3.51 11.86
N ILE A 37 15.56 3.08 12.82
CA ILE A 37 16.08 1.70 12.93
C ILE A 37 15.00 0.69 13.36
N HIS A 38 13.94 1.15 14.02
CA HIS A 38 12.82 0.32 14.46
C HIS A 38 11.69 0.39 13.45
N ASN A 39 11.99 -0.04 12.22
CA ASN A 39 11.00 -0.12 11.15
C ASN A 39 10.62 -1.58 10.90
N VAL A 40 9.34 -1.81 10.63
CA VAL A 40 8.80 -3.14 10.31
C VAL A 40 8.22 -3.10 8.91
N LYS A 41 8.75 -3.94 8.03
CA LYS A 41 8.20 -4.16 6.69
C LYS A 41 6.99 -5.08 6.77
N CYS A 42 5.94 -4.73 6.04
CA CYS A 42 4.73 -5.52 5.91
C CYS A 42 4.31 -5.54 4.44
N GLU A 43 3.75 -6.66 4.01
CA GLU A 43 3.20 -6.82 2.68
C GLU A 43 1.68 -6.90 2.77
N LEU A 44 1.00 -6.02 2.03
CA LEU A 44 -0.45 -6.02 1.90
C LEU A 44 -0.83 -6.71 0.59
N THR A 45 -1.69 -7.72 0.67
CA THR A 45 -2.23 -8.45 -0.48
C THR A 45 -3.70 -8.14 -0.65
N PRO A 46 -4.22 -8.12 -1.90
CA PRO A 46 -5.62 -7.84 -2.13
C PRO A 46 -6.47 -8.93 -1.47
N THR A 47 -7.54 -8.51 -0.79
CA THR A 47 -8.52 -9.42 -0.21
C THR A 47 -9.22 -10.22 -1.32
N ARG A 48 -9.84 -11.36 -0.96
CA ARG A 48 -10.52 -12.24 -1.93
C ARG A 48 -11.57 -11.52 -2.79
N ASN A 49 -12.22 -10.49 -2.24
CA ASN A 49 -13.21 -9.67 -2.95
C ASN A 49 -12.60 -8.49 -3.73
N GLY A 50 -11.29 -8.26 -3.65
CA GLY A 50 -10.56 -7.19 -4.34
C GLY A 50 -10.87 -5.77 -3.87
N ARG A 51 -11.59 -5.61 -2.75
CA ARG A 51 -12.06 -4.29 -2.27
C ARG A 51 -11.12 -3.63 -1.26
N ALA A 52 -10.13 -4.36 -0.75
CA ALA A 52 -9.14 -3.89 0.20
C ALA A 52 -7.83 -4.66 0.03
N TYR A 53 -6.78 -4.19 0.69
CA TYR A 53 -5.54 -4.95 0.88
C TYR A 53 -5.34 -5.23 2.35
N ALA A 54 -4.99 -6.46 2.72
CA ALA A 54 -4.77 -6.87 4.09
C ALA A 54 -3.34 -7.42 4.26
N GLY A 55 -2.78 -7.22 5.45
CA GLY A 55 -1.49 -7.79 5.83
C GLY A 55 -1.36 -7.83 7.35
N THR A 56 -0.33 -8.51 7.83
CA THR A 56 -0.09 -8.66 9.27
C THR A 56 1.20 -7.96 9.65
N VAL A 57 1.15 -7.15 10.71
CA VAL A 57 2.30 -6.48 11.30
C VAL A 57 2.28 -6.70 12.81
N MET A 58 3.38 -7.18 13.39
CA MET A 58 3.49 -7.43 14.83
C MET A 58 2.32 -8.28 15.40
N GLY A 59 1.84 -9.27 14.64
CA GLY A 59 0.71 -10.12 15.04
C GLY A 59 -0.67 -9.48 14.94
N ARG A 60 -0.78 -8.27 14.37
CA ARG A 60 -2.04 -7.56 14.16
C ARG A 60 -2.34 -7.43 12.67
N GLU A 61 -3.57 -7.70 12.29
CA GLU A 61 -4.03 -7.48 10.92
C GLU A 61 -4.28 -5.98 10.69
N ILE A 62 -3.77 -5.48 9.57
CA ILE A 62 -3.99 -4.13 9.07
C ILE A 62 -4.62 -4.20 7.68
N VAL A 63 -5.56 -3.30 7.43
CA VAL A 63 -6.36 -3.25 6.21
C VAL A 63 -6.24 -1.87 5.58
N TYR A 64 -5.82 -1.84 4.33
CA TYR A 64 -5.90 -0.68 3.47
C TYR A 64 -7.20 -0.74 2.65
N GLU A 65 -8.13 0.16 2.95
CA GLU A 65 -9.48 0.16 2.37
C GLU A 65 -9.50 0.85 1.00
N ARG A 66 -8.74 0.28 0.05
CA ARG A 66 -8.77 0.64 -1.37
C ARG A 66 -8.92 -0.61 -2.23
N SER A 67 -9.76 -0.49 -3.25
CA SER A 67 -9.93 -1.56 -4.22
C SER A 67 -8.71 -1.67 -5.14
N ARG A 68 -8.54 -2.83 -5.76
CA ARG A 68 -7.48 -3.07 -6.72
C ARG A 68 -7.52 -2.08 -7.89
N GLU A 69 -8.71 -1.74 -8.37
CA GLU A 69 -8.91 -0.79 -9.48
C GLU A 69 -8.50 0.63 -9.07
N GLN A 70 -8.80 1.03 -7.83
CA GLN A 70 -8.37 2.34 -7.31
C GLN A 70 -6.85 2.42 -7.19
N VAL A 71 -6.21 1.35 -6.68
CA VAL A 71 -4.75 1.27 -6.59
C VAL A 71 -4.11 1.29 -7.97
N GLN A 72 -4.66 0.57 -8.95
CA GLN A 72 -4.21 0.63 -10.33
C GLN A 72 -4.31 2.06 -10.89
N ALA A 73 -5.46 2.72 -10.69
CA ALA A 73 -5.66 4.10 -11.15
C ALA A 73 -4.74 5.12 -10.43
N ASP A 74 -4.38 4.88 -9.17
CA ASP A 74 -3.35 5.67 -8.48
C ASP A 74 -1.98 5.47 -9.12
N ILE A 75 -1.59 4.23 -9.41
CA ILE A 75 -0.32 3.89 -10.08
C ILE A 75 -0.27 4.54 -11.47
N ASP A 76 -1.34 4.44 -12.25
CA ASP A 76 -1.42 4.99 -13.61
C ASP A 76 -1.33 6.53 -13.62
N ARG A 77 -1.87 7.18 -12.57
CA ARG A 77 -1.75 8.64 -12.39
C ARG A 77 -0.35 9.07 -11.98
N LEU A 78 0.29 8.31 -11.09
CA LEU A 78 1.65 8.57 -10.60
C LEU A 78 2.72 8.22 -11.64
N ASN A 79 2.38 7.41 -12.65
CA ASN A 79 3.27 7.03 -13.73
C ASN A 79 2.82 7.58 -15.11
N PRO A 80 2.98 8.89 -15.39
CA PRO A 80 2.75 9.44 -16.72
C PRO A 80 3.76 8.93 -17.77
N ALA A 81 4.83 8.23 -17.38
CA ALA A 81 5.85 7.71 -18.30
C ALA A 81 5.41 6.45 -19.09
N LEU A 82 4.31 5.78 -18.71
CA LEU A 82 3.71 4.71 -19.51
C LEU A 82 2.82 5.22 -20.65
N ARG A 83 2.53 6.54 -20.72
CA ARG A 83 1.77 7.16 -21.83
C ARG A 83 2.63 7.53 -23.05
N LYS A 84 3.95 7.33 -23.02
CA LYS A 84 4.78 7.48 -24.22
C LYS A 84 5.12 6.11 -24.78
N PRO A 85 4.76 5.80 -26.04
CA PRO A 85 5.43 4.71 -26.74
C PRO A 85 6.92 5.09 -26.76
N VAL A 86 7.77 4.24 -26.20
CA VAL A 86 9.21 4.35 -26.36
C VAL A 86 9.48 4.18 -27.86
N ARG A 87 9.54 5.30 -28.59
CA ARG A 87 10.23 5.37 -29.87
C ARG A 87 11.70 5.61 -29.55
N ARG A 88 12.50 4.57 -29.59
CA ARG A 88 13.88 4.67 -30.06
C ARG A 88 14.35 3.35 -30.62
#